data_AF-A0A838II89-F1
#
_entry.id   AF-A0A838II89-F1
#
_cell.length_a   1.000
_cell.length_b   1.000
_cell.length_c   1.000
_cell.angle_alpha   90.00
_cell.angle_beta   90.00
_cell.angle_gamma   90.00
#
_symmetry.space_group_name_H-M   'P 1'
#
loop_
_entity.id
_entity.type
_entity.pdbx_description
1 polymer ?
#
loop_
_entity_poly.entity_id
_entity_poly.type
_entity_poly.pdbx_seq_one_letter_code
_entity_poly.pdbx_strand_id
1 'polypeptide(L)'
;MIKGMHAMYYTPKADEARAFVRDKLGFPCSDVGDGWLIFDVPEADLGFHPSEGETTHDISFYCEDIHATVAELKEKGVEFLAEVEDQGFGQVTYFAMPGGLKVMLYEPRYTKGGGA
;
A
#
# COMPACT_ATOMS: atom_id res chain seq x y z
N MET A 1 -13.12 21.31 -9.25
CA MET A 1 -12.30 20.43 -10.10
C MET A 1 -11.42 19.59 -9.17
N ILE A 2 -11.46 18.25 -9.27
CA ILE A 2 -10.66 17.33 -8.45
C ILE A 2 -9.21 17.34 -8.96
N LYS A 3 -8.21 17.36 -8.06
CA LYS A 3 -6.77 17.45 -8.41
C LYS A 3 -5.97 16.16 -8.23
N GLY A 4 -6.47 15.22 -7.45
CA GLY A 4 -5.77 13.98 -7.10
C GLY A 4 -6.48 13.26 -5.96
N MET A 5 -5.82 12.21 -5.44
CA MET A 5 -6.29 11.41 -4.30
C MET A 5 -5.51 11.77 -3.04
N HIS A 6 -6.19 11.86 -1.90
CA HIS A 6 -5.56 12.01 -0.58
C HIS A 6 -5.90 10.78 0.25
N ALA A 7 -4.90 9.92 0.47
CA ALA A 7 -5.04 8.67 1.22
C ALA A 7 -4.51 8.84 2.64
N MET A 8 -5.22 8.30 3.65
CA MET A 8 -4.89 8.47 5.06
C MET A 8 -5.02 7.16 5.83
N TYR A 9 -3.95 6.79 6.53
CA TYR A 9 -4.01 5.80 7.62
C TYR A 9 -4.22 6.51 8.95
N TYR A 10 -5.22 6.08 9.73
CA TYR A 10 -5.44 6.54 11.10
C TYR A 10 -4.94 5.46 12.06
N THR A 11 -3.90 5.78 12.83
CA THR A 11 -3.21 4.81 13.69
C THR A 11 -2.77 5.47 15.00
N PRO A 12 -2.81 4.74 16.13
CA PRO A 12 -2.30 5.24 17.41
C PRO A 12 -0.76 5.37 17.44
N LYS A 13 -0.07 4.87 16.41
CA LYS A 13 1.40 4.90 16.30
C LYS A 13 1.86 5.64 15.03
N ALA A 14 1.33 6.85 14.81
CA ALA A 14 1.54 7.61 13.57
C ALA A 14 3.02 7.89 13.25
N ASP A 15 3.86 8.22 14.24
CA ASP A 15 5.29 8.46 14.02
C ASP A 15 6.03 7.21 13.57
N GLU A 16 5.78 6.08 14.23
CA GLU A 16 6.35 4.78 13.85
C GLU A 16 5.89 4.37 12.44
N ALA A 17 4.61 4.60 12.12
CA ALA A 17 4.06 4.29 10.80
C ALA A 17 4.68 5.16 9.69
N ARG A 18 4.87 6.46 9.92
CA ARG A 18 5.60 7.34 9.00
C ARG A 18 7.04 6.87 8.79
N ALA A 19 7.76 6.58 9.88
CA ALA A 19 9.12 6.05 9.79
C ALA A 19 9.17 4.73 9.00
N PHE A 20 8.20 3.83 9.21
CA PHE A 20 8.09 2.59 8.46
C PHE A 20 7.94 2.83 6.95
N VAL A 21 7.03 3.72 6.53
CA VAL A 21 6.85 4.00 5.10
C VAL A 21 8.12 4.59 4.48
N ARG A 22 8.79 5.51 5.18
CA ARG A 22 10.05 6.11 4.71
C ARG A 22 11.17 5.06 4.62
N ASP A 23 11.41 4.31 5.69
CA ASP A 23 12.62 3.50 5.85
C ASP A 23 12.48 2.09 5.27
N LYS A 24 11.27 1.53 5.26
CA LYS A 24 11.00 0.17 4.77
C LYS A 24 10.44 0.17 3.36
N LEU A 25 9.39 0.96 3.11
CA LEU A 25 8.78 1.04 1.79
C LEU A 25 9.57 1.96 0.85
N GLY A 26 10.39 2.88 1.38
CA GLY A 26 11.34 3.66 0.59
C GLY A 26 10.70 4.79 -0.21
N PHE A 27 9.46 5.19 0.11
CA PHE A 27 8.81 6.30 -0.59
C PHE A 27 9.52 7.63 -0.31
N PRO A 28 9.71 8.49 -1.33
CA PRO A 28 10.11 9.86 -1.10
C PRO A 28 9.08 10.59 -0.24
N CYS A 29 9.52 11.57 0.54
CA CYS A 29 8.63 12.32 1.41
C CYS A 29 9.09 13.75 1.62
N SER A 30 8.13 14.62 1.92
CA SER A 30 8.32 15.98 2.40
C SER A 30 7.97 16.08 3.88
N ASP A 31 8.89 16.62 4.69
CA ASP A 31 8.59 17.03 6.07
C ASP A 31 7.93 18.42 6.03
N VAL A 32 6.68 18.50 6.51
CA VAL A 32 5.91 19.75 6.55
C VAL A 32 5.96 20.44 7.93
N GLY A 33 6.88 20.02 8.79
CA GLY A 33 7.11 20.57 10.12
C GLY A 33 6.99 19.51 11.20
N ASP A 34 7.83 19.62 12.23
CA ASP A 34 7.80 18.78 13.45
C ASP A 34 7.84 17.25 13.18
N GLY A 35 8.46 16.82 12.08
CA GLY A 35 8.55 15.41 11.71
C GLY A 35 7.28 14.86 11.05
N TRP A 36 6.36 15.74 10.64
CA TRP A 36 5.16 15.36 9.92
C TRP A 36 5.46 15.10 8.45
N LEU A 37 5.62 13.83 8.09
CA LEU A 37 5.94 13.41 6.73
C LEU A 37 4.68 13.27 5.85
N ILE A 38 4.74 13.83 4.64
CA ILE A 38 3.83 13.57 3.52
C ILE A 38 4.61 12.81 2.45
N PHE A 39 4.07 11.67 1.98
CA PHE A 39 4.75 10.79 1.04
C PHE A 39 4.37 11.09 -0.40
N ASP A 40 5.37 11.14 -1.27
CA ASP A 40 5.21 11.31 -2.71
C ASP A 40 4.97 9.94 -3.35
N VAL A 41 3.70 9.56 -3.45
CA VAL A 41 3.29 8.33 -4.14
C VAL A 41 3.21 8.63 -5.64
N PRO A 42 4.08 8.03 -6.49
CA PRO A 42 4.23 8.45 -7.89
C PRO A 42 3.04 8.07 -8.77
N GLU A 43 2.38 6.97 -8.45
CA GLU A 43 1.25 6.42 -9.19
C GLU A 43 0.24 5.76 -8.25
N ALA A 44 -1.03 5.80 -8.64
CA ALA A 44 -2.12 5.20 -7.87
C ALA A 44 -3.21 4.68 -8.79
N ASP A 45 -3.86 3.60 -8.35
CA ASP A 45 -5.07 3.07 -8.96
C ASP A 45 -6.27 3.26 -8.05
N LEU A 46 -7.43 3.48 -8.66
CA LEU A 46 -8.71 3.52 -7.97
C LEU A 46 -9.62 2.46 -8.57
N GLY A 47 -9.86 1.40 -7.81
CA GLY A 47 -10.78 0.32 -8.15
C GLY A 47 -12.05 0.36 -7.30
N PHE A 48 -13.13 -0.22 -7.82
CA PHE A 48 -14.37 -0.44 -7.10
C PHE A 48 -14.76 -1.91 -7.23
N HIS A 49 -14.60 -2.67 -6.14
CA HIS A 49 -15.00 -4.06 -6.09
C HIS A 49 -16.46 -4.17 -5.59
N PRO A 50 -17.29 -5.05 -6.19
CA PRO A 50 -18.55 -5.44 -5.58
C PRO A 50 -18.32 -6.00 -4.17
N SER A 51 -19.22 -5.68 -3.24
CA SER A 51 -19.20 -6.23 -1.88
C SER A 51 -20.53 -6.92 -1.56
N GLU A 52 -20.49 -7.92 -0.68
CA GLU A 52 -21.67 -8.68 -0.23
C GLU A 52 -22.47 -7.93 0.85
N GLY A 53 -22.70 -6.62 0.65
CA GLY A 53 -23.59 -5.80 1.48
C GLY A 53 -22.90 -4.87 2.48
N GLU A 54 -21.58 -4.95 2.63
CA GLU A 54 -20.81 -4.01 3.46
C GLU A 54 -20.09 -2.97 2.59
N THR A 55 -20.10 -1.71 3.00
CA THR A 55 -19.28 -0.66 2.36
C THR A 55 -17.99 -0.52 3.13
N THR A 56 -16.88 -0.92 2.52
CA THR A 56 -15.52 -0.80 3.06
C THR A 56 -14.65 0.00 2.10
N HIS A 57 -13.46 0.38 2.57
CA HIS A 57 -12.42 0.99 1.75
C HIS A 57 -11.06 0.52 2.27
N ASP A 58 -10.09 0.44 1.38
CA ASP A 58 -8.73 0.03 1.71
C ASP A 58 -7.72 0.96 1.02
N ILE A 59 -6.56 1.13 1.67
CA ILE A 59 -5.39 1.74 1.07
C ILE A 59 -4.34 0.64 0.96
N SER A 60 -3.96 0.32 -0.27
CA SER A 60 -2.97 -0.70 -0.62
C SER A 60 -1.78 -0.08 -1.33
N PHE A 61 -0.69 -0.83 -1.37
CA PHE A 61 0.44 -0.57 -2.26
C PHE A 61 0.46 -1.64 -3.34
N TYR A 62 0.97 -1.29 -4.52
CA TYR A 62 1.14 -2.27 -5.59
C TYR A 62 2.56 -2.30 -6.13
N CYS A 63 2.89 -3.38 -6.82
CA CYS A 63 4.19 -3.67 -7.40
C CYS A 63 4.04 -4.47 -8.71
N GLU A 64 5.12 -4.57 -9.49
CA GLU A 64 5.14 -5.34 -10.74
C GLU A 64 5.49 -6.82 -10.53
N ASP A 65 6.22 -7.15 -9.46
CA ASP A 65 6.59 -8.51 -9.06
C ASP A 65 6.44 -8.66 -7.54
N ILE A 66 5.37 -9.31 -7.11
CA ILE A 66 5.04 -9.45 -5.69
C ILE A 66 6.04 -10.34 -4.96
N HIS A 67 6.60 -11.36 -5.59
CA HIS A 67 7.52 -12.28 -4.93
C HIS A 67 8.87 -11.61 -4.68
N ALA A 68 9.39 -10.87 -5.67
CA ALA A 68 10.60 -10.07 -5.52
C ALA A 68 10.41 -8.98 -4.45
N THR A 69 9.28 -8.26 -4.49
CA THR A 69 8.96 -7.20 -3.53
C THR A 69 8.82 -7.75 -2.10
N VAL A 70 8.16 -8.90 -1.92
CA VAL A 70 8.05 -9.57 -0.61
C VAL A 70 9.42 -9.95 -0.09
N ALA A 71 10.31 -10.50 -0.92
CA ALA A 71 11.65 -10.88 -0.51
C ALA A 71 12.46 -9.66 -0.04
N GLU A 72 12.46 -8.57 -0.81
CA GLU A 72 13.15 -7.32 -0.46
C GLU A 72 12.61 -6.72 0.86
N LEU A 73 11.28 -6.67 1.01
CA LEU A 73 10.66 -6.12 2.21
C LEU A 73 10.95 -7.00 3.45
N LYS A 74 11.01 -8.33 3.29
CA LYS A 74 11.42 -9.25 4.36
C LYS A 74 12.87 -9.01 4.78
N GLU A 75 13.79 -8.76 3.84
CA GLU A 75 15.18 -8.38 4.16
C GLU A 75 15.25 -7.06 4.93
N LYS A 76 14.34 -6.13 4.64
CA LYS A 76 14.17 -4.89 5.41
C LYS A 76 13.46 -5.11 6.76
N GLY A 77 13.06 -6.33 7.11
CA GLY A 77 12.43 -6.67 8.38
C GLY A 77 10.93 -6.40 8.43
N VAL A 78 10.25 -6.36 7.28
CA VAL A 78 8.78 -6.29 7.19
C VAL A 78 8.18 -7.67 7.47
N GLU A 79 7.20 -7.72 8.36
CA GLU A 79 6.43 -8.93 8.67
C GLU A 79 5.25 -9.08 7.71
N PHE A 80 5.17 -10.23 7.05
CA PHE A 80 4.02 -10.62 6.23
C PHE A 80 3.07 -11.51 7.03
N LEU A 81 1.78 -11.25 6.89
CA LEU A 81 0.68 -11.84 7.65
C LEU A 81 -0.04 -12.96 6.90
N ALA A 82 0.27 -13.13 5.62
CA ALA A 82 -0.29 -14.15 4.74
C ALA A 82 0.74 -14.52 3.66
N GLU A 83 0.57 -15.68 3.04
CA GLU A 83 1.30 -16.01 1.81
C GLU A 83 0.75 -15.19 0.63
N VAL A 84 1.45 -15.23 -0.50
CA VAL A 84 0.95 -14.64 -1.76
C VAL A 84 -0.15 -15.55 -2.32
N GLU A 85 -1.30 -14.96 -2.61
CA GLU A 85 -2.47 -15.65 -3.16
C GLU A 85 -3.01 -14.95 -4.40
N ASP A 86 -3.48 -15.76 -5.35
CA ASP A 86 -4.17 -15.30 -6.55
C ASP A 86 -5.65 -15.10 -6.25
N GLN A 87 -6.11 -13.85 -6.32
CA GLN A 87 -7.51 -13.47 -6.07
C GLN A 87 -8.30 -13.29 -7.38
N GLY A 88 -7.77 -13.77 -8.51
CA GLY A 88 -8.40 -13.66 -9.84
C GLY A 88 -8.21 -12.29 -10.50
N PHE A 89 -8.27 -11.20 -9.75
CA PHE A 89 -7.99 -9.83 -10.23
C PHE A 89 -6.52 -9.40 -10.06
N GLY A 90 -5.73 -10.20 -9.37
CA GLY A 90 -4.29 -10.00 -9.19
C GLY A 90 -3.74 -10.85 -8.04
N GLN A 91 -2.44 -10.73 -7.80
CA GLN A 91 -1.79 -11.41 -6.68
C GLN A 91 -1.82 -10.51 -5.45
N VAL A 92 -2.11 -11.07 -4.30
CA VAL A 92 -2.32 -10.33 -3.06
C VAL A 92 -1.58 -11.01 -1.92
N THR A 93 -0.98 -10.20 -1.05
CA THR A 93 -0.59 -10.59 0.29
C THR A 93 -0.81 -9.40 1.24
N TYR A 94 -0.55 -9.59 2.54
CA TYR A 94 -0.70 -8.56 3.55
C TYR A 94 0.53 -8.47 4.44
N PHE A 95 0.95 -7.26 4.78
CA PHE A 95 2.02 -7.03 5.75
C PHE A 95 1.55 -6.15 6.91
N ALA A 96 2.26 -6.26 8.03
CA ALA A 96 2.01 -5.45 9.22
C ALA A 96 2.76 -4.12 9.14
N MET A 97 2.05 -3.05 9.53
CA MET A 97 2.61 -1.74 9.81
C MET A 97 2.33 -1.35 11.28
N PRO A 98 3.14 -0.44 11.86
CA PRO A 98 2.97 0.00 13.24
C PRO A 98 1.56 0.48 13.58
N GLY A 99 1.10 0.12 14.79
CA GLY A 99 -0.22 0.51 15.31
C GLY A 99 -1.36 -0.40 14.86
N GLY A 100 -1.06 -1.64 14.45
CA GLY A 100 -2.05 -2.65 14.10
C GLY A 100 -2.57 -2.52 12.67
N LEU A 101 -1.89 -1.75 11.83
CA LEU A 101 -2.24 -1.59 10.42
C LEU A 101 -1.91 -2.89 9.67
N LYS A 102 -2.93 -3.54 9.11
CA LYS A 102 -2.80 -4.62 8.13
C LYS A 102 -2.93 -4.00 6.76
N VAL A 103 -1.88 -4.06 5.95
CA VAL A 103 -1.84 -3.38 4.64
C VAL A 103 -1.65 -4.39 3.53
N MET A 104 -2.46 -4.25 2.48
CA MET A 104 -2.37 -5.09 1.29
C MET A 104 -1.18 -4.67 0.42
N LEU A 105 -0.39 -5.66 -0.01
CA LEU A 105 0.50 -5.55 -1.16
C LEU A 105 -0.15 -6.30 -2.33
N TYR A 106 -0.22 -5.63 -3.48
CA TYR A 106 -0.96 -6.08 -4.65
C TYR A 106 -0.05 -6.12 -5.89
N GLU A 107 -0.23 -7.11 -6.75
CA GLU A 107 0.32 -7.12 -8.10
C GLU A 107 -0.84 -7.17 -9.10
N PRO A 108 -1.03 -6.12 -9.92
CA PRO A 108 -2.08 -6.11 -10.92
C PRO A 108 -1.82 -7.13 -12.02
N ARG A 109 -2.87 -7.87 -12.39
CA ARG A 109 -2.84 -8.75 -13.57
C ARG A 109 -3.42 -8.11 -14.84
N TYR A 110 -3.75 -6.83 -14.76
CA TYR A 110 -4.21 -6.05 -15.89
C TYR A 110 -3.12 -5.09 -16.38
N THR A 111 -3.11 -4.82 -17.68
CA THR A 111 -2.29 -3.77 -18.26
C THR A 111 -3.09 -2.48 -18.36
N LYS A 112 -2.60 -1.41 -17.73
CA LYS A 112 -3.18 -0.07 -17.90
C LYS A 112 -2.94 0.40 -19.34
N GLY A 113 -3.94 1.03 -19.96
CA GLY A 113 -3.82 1.57 -21.32
C GLY A 113 -3.82 0.55 -22.47
N GLY A 114 -4.18 -0.71 -22.20
CA GLY A 114 -4.35 -1.77 -23.22
C GLY A 114 -5.74 -1.85 -23.87
N GLY A 115 -6.58 -0.82 -23.71
CA GLY A 115 -7.87 -0.71 -24.39
C GLY A 115 -7.82 0.34 -25.48
N ALA A 116 -8.17 -0.07 -26.71
CA ALA A 116 -8.43 0.80 -27.85
C ALA A 116 -9.57 1.79 -27.58
#